data_AF-A0A5C2SQE8-F1
#
_entry.id   AF-A0A5C2SQE8-F1
#
_cell.length_a   1.000
_cell.length_b   1.000
_cell.length_c   1.000
_cell.angle_alpha   90.00
_cell.angle_beta   90.00
_cell.angle_gamma   90.00
#
_symmetry.space_group_name_H-M   'P 1'
#
loop_
_entity.id
_entity.type
_entity.pdbx_description
1 polymer ?
#
loop_
_entity_poly.entity_id
_entity_poly.type
_entity_poly.pdbx_seq_one_letter_code
_entity_poly.pdbx_strand_id
1 'polypeptide(L)'
;MGSSLDTNPPNADRHITPGGSDWLWAVFAIMLLSDLIMIFWTFSRPRGTRLFHQIAVIVLTTATIAYFSMASDLGATPVTAEFSRGNTGARQIWFVRYIQWFITLPLLLLELLLATGVTISDIFTTLFMSWVYVVCGLVGALVVSRYKWGYFVFGCMALLYIWYVLLGHGPRSTFAAGGVVRSGYLRSAGYLSFLLMLYPICWGLSEGGNVISPTGEMIFYGILDLLAGPVFLFLFLWSLRSIDYGAFGLMSTKYTDGSYGSNAAGYGHGMGAAGTGVGTGPTIANRNGAAGTQGAGAPLGGAGTAGPGTTTAGAGVNGARATNPV
;
A
#
# COMPACT_ATOMS: atom_id res chain seq x y z
N MET A 1 -8.97 42.15 -3.16
CA MET A 1 -8.96 41.23 -2.01
C MET A 1 -7.50 41.01 -1.64
N GLY A 2 -7.16 41.01 -0.36
CA GLY A 2 -5.79 40.75 0.10
C GLY A 2 -5.34 39.34 -0.22
N SER A 3 -4.06 39.15 -0.48
CA SER A 3 -3.42 37.86 -0.65
C SER A 3 -3.41 37.10 0.68
N SER A 4 -3.36 35.75 0.67
CA SER A 4 -3.15 35.01 1.92
C SER A 4 -1.83 35.39 2.60
N LEU A 5 -0.85 35.84 1.81
CA LEU A 5 0.44 36.35 2.28
C LEU A 5 0.32 37.64 3.10
N ASP A 6 -0.77 38.39 2.95
CA ASP A 6 -1.02 39.59 3.76
C ASP A 6 -1.48 39.22 5.18
N THR A 7 -2.12 38.04 5.31
CA THR A 7 -2.62 37.51 6.59
C THR A 7 -1.57 36.64 7.29
N ASN A 8 -0.92 35.77 6.51
CA ASN A 8 0.15 34.90 6.96
C ASN A 8 1.44 35.29 6.21
N PRO A 9 2.25 36.20 6.77
CA PRO A 9 3.43 36.69 6.08
C PRO A 9 4.49 35.59 5.90
N PRO A 10 5.19 35.57 4.76
CA PRO A 10 6.26 34.60 4.49
C PRO A 10 7.36 34.56 5.53
N ASN A 11 7.86 33.36 5.81
CA ASN A 11 8.86 33.12 6.85
C ASN A 11 10.31 33.00 6.34
N ALA A 12 10.57 33.25 5.05
CA ALA A 12 11.89 33.10 4.43
C ALA A 12 12.10 34.16 3.32
N ASP A 13 13.36 34.49 3.01
CA ASP A 13 13.71 35.50 1.99
C ASP A 13 13.29 35.08 0.58
N ARG A 14 13.43 33.79 0.26
CA ARG A 14 12.92 33.18 -0.96
C ARG A 14 11.64 32.44 -0.60
N HIS A 15 10.52 33.08 -0.88
CA HIS A 15 9.18 32.56 -0.60
C HIS A 15 8.28 32.56 -1.86
N ILE A 16 7.06 32.05 -1.71
CA ILE A 16 6.05 32.09 -2.78
C ILE A 16 5.54 33.51 -3.04
N THR A 17 5.15 33.79 -4.27
CA THR A 17 4.51 35.05 -4.67
C THR A 17 3.00 34.98 -4.45
N PRO A 18 2.27 36.11 -4.46
CA PRO A 18 0.80 36.09 -4.42
C PRO A 18 0.19 35.18 -5.51
N GLY A 19 0.70 35.24 -6.74
CA GLY A 19 0.25 34.33 -7.81
C GLY A 19 0.59 32.85 -7.57
N GLY A 20 1.64 32.57 -6.79
CA GLY A 20 1.93 31.21 -6.31
C GLY A 20 0.90 30.71 -5.30
N SER A 21 0.42 31.60 -4.42
CA SER A 21 -0.71 31.28 -3.53
C SER A 21 -2.01 31.08 -4.30
N ASP A 22 -2.34 31.94 -5.27
CA ASP A 22 -3.53 31.79 -6.11
C ASP A 22 -3.55 30.44 -6.85
N TRP A 23 -2.39 30.02 -7.36
CA TRP A 23 -2.22 28.69 -7.95
C TRP A 23 -2.52 27.57 -6.93
N LEU A 24 -1.98 27.66 -5.71
CA LEU A 24 -2.23 26.66 -4.68
C LEU A 24 -3.70 26.62 -4.26
N TRP A 25 -4.40 27.75 -4.22
CA TRP A 25 -5.86 27.80 -4.01
C TRP A 25 -6.64 27.12 -5.13
N ALA A 26 -6.20 27.26 -6.38
CA ALA A 26 -6.79 26.54 -7.51
C ALA A 26 -6.60 25.03 -7.38
N VAL A 27 -5.39 24.57 -7.02
CA VAL A 27 -5.13 23.15 -6.78
C VAL A 27 -5.94 22.62 -5.60
N PHE A 28 -6.04 23.37 -4.50
CA PHE A 28 -6.91 23.06 -3.36
C PHE A 28 -8.36 22.85 -3.80
N ALA A 29 -8.93 23.76 -4.61
CA ALA A 29 -10.31 23.66 -5.06
C ALA A 29 -10.54 22.40 -5.93
N ILE A 30 -9.58 22.04 -6.79
CA ILE A 30 -9.65 20.82 -7.60
C ILE A 30 -9.56 19.57 -6.73
N MET A 31 -8.65 19.55 -5.75
CA MET A 31 -8.51 18.43 -4.80
C MET A 31 -9.79 18.24 -3.97
N LEU A 32 -10.35 19.34 -3.43
CA LEU A 32 -11.58 19.31 -2.65
C LEU A 32 -12.77 18.82 -3.49
N LEU A 33 -12.93 19.34 -4.71
CA LEU A 33 -14.00 18.90 -5.60
C LEU A 33 -13.85 17.41 -5.93
N SER A 34 -12.63 16.97 -6.22
CA SER A 34 -12.32 15.56 -6.50
C SER A 34 -12.64 14.67 -5.30
N ASP A 35 -12.29 15.11 -4.08
CA ASP A 35 -12.58 14.39 -2.84
C ASP A 35 -14.09 14.23 -2.63
N LEU A 36 -14.86 15.32 -2.77
CA LEU A 36 -16.33 15.28 -2.65
C LEU A 36 -16.98 14.32 -3.66
N ILE A 37 -16.51 14.33 -4.91
CA ILE A 37 -16.96 13.39 -5.94
C ILE A 37 -16.61 11.94 -5.53
N MET A 38 -15.40 11.71 -5.03
CA MET A 38 -14.95 10.38 -4.62
C MET A 38 -15.73 9.84 -3.40
N ILE A 39 -16.04 10.71 -2.45
CA ILE A 39 -16.89 10.40 -1.28
C ILE A 39 -18.29 10.00 -1.76
N PHE A 40 -18.90 10.78 -2.65
CA PHE A 40 -20.22 10.45 -3.20
C PHE A 40 -20.21 9.14 -3.99
N TRP A 41 -19.17 8.91 -4.79
CA TRP A 41 -19.00 7.67 -5.53
C TRP A 41 -18.87 6.46 -4.60
N THR A 42 -18.14 6.60 -3.49
CA THR A 42 -18.00 5.56 -2.46
C THR A 42 -19.36 5.15 -1.88
N PHE A 43 -20.26 6.10 -1.62
CA PHE A 43 -21.60 5.80 -1.09
C PHE A 43 -22.48 5.06 -2.09
N SER A 44 -22.26 5.26 -3.38
CA SER A 44 -22.98 4.56 -4.46
C SER A 44 -22.56 3.09 -4.63
N ARG A 45 -21.48 2.64 -3.97
CA ARG A 45 -21.00 1.25 -4.04
C ARG A 45 -21.60 0.39 -2.91
N PRO A 46 -21.95 -0.88 -3.16
CA PRO A 46 -22.34 -1.82 -2.10
C PRO A 46 -21.25 -1.95 -1.02
N ARG A 47 -21.68 -2.24 0.22
CA ARG A 47 -20.75 -2.53 1.34
C ARG A 47 -19.88 -3.75 0.97
N GLY A 48 -18.60 -3.74 1.34
CA GLY A 48 -17.61 -4.77 0.96
C GLY A 48 -16.82 -4.50 -0.33
N THR A 49 -17.29 -3.61 -1.22
CA THR A 49 -16.59 -3.26 -2.49
C THR A 49 -15.94 -1.87 -2.49
N ARG A 50 -15.75 -1.30 -1.29
CA ARG A 50 -15.39 0.11 -1.11
C ARG A 50 -13.90 0.36 -0.89
N LEU A 51 -13.08 -0.67 -0.70
CA LEU A 51 -11.67 -0.52 -0.28
C LEU A 51 -10.89 0.47 -1.15
N PHE A 52 -10.84 0.27 -2.47
CA PHE A 52 -10.12 1.18 -3.37
C PHE A 52 -10.70 2.61 -3.36
N HIS A 53 -12.02 2.77 -3.21
CA HIS A 53 -12.61 4.11 -3.11
C HIS A 53 -12.27 4.78 -1.77
N GLN A 54 -12.21 4.01 -0.68
CA GLN A 54 -11.82 4.52 0.64
C GLN A 54 -10.37 4.97 0.67
N ILE A 55 -9.46 4.21 0.03
CA ILE A 55 -8.06 4.62 -0.10
C ILE A 55 -7.98 5.93 -0.91
N ALA A 56 -8.69 6.02 -2.04
CA ALA A 56 -8.75 7.24 -2.84
C ALA A 56 -9.27 8.46 -2.04
N VAL A 57 -10.31 8.30 -1.23
CA VAL A 57 -10.81 9.36 -0.32
C VAL A 57 -9.72 9.77 0.67
N ILE A 58 -9.04 8.83 1.33
CA ILE A 58 -7.97 9.17 2.29
C ILE A 58 -6.86 9.97 1.58
N VAL A 59 -6.49 9.58 0.36
CA VAL A 59 -5.48 10.29 -0.44
C VAL A 59 -5.93 11.72 -0.75
N LEU A 60 -7.14 11.89 -1.27
CA LEU A 60 -7.67 13.19 -1.68
C LEU A 60 -7.97 14.12 -0.52
N THR A 61 -8.51 13.61 0.59
CA THR A 61 -8.71 14.41 1.82
C THR A 61 -7.37 14.90 2.37
N THR A 62 -6.35 14.04 2.41
CA THR A 62 -5.02 14.42 2.89
C THR A 62 -4.40 15.51 2.00
N ALA A 63 -4.48 15.35 0.67
CA ALA A 63 -4.00 16.35 -0.27
C ALA A 63 -4.76 17.67 -0.13
N THR A 64 -6.08 17.63 0.01
CA THR A 64 -6.92 18.83 0.21
C THR A 64 -6.48 19.63 1.43
N ILE A 65 -6.24 18.98 2.57
CA ILE A 65 -5.78 19.65 3.79
C ILE A 65 -4.39 20.26 3.61
N ALA A 66 -3.46 19.53 2.97
CA ALA A 66 -2.11 20.02 2.72
C ALA A 66 -2.09 21.22 1.77
N TYR A 67 -2.88 21.19 0.68
CA TYR A 67 -3.00 22.32 -0.24
C TYR A 67 -3.69 23.53 0.40
N PHE A 68 -4.65 23.33 1.29
CA PHE A 68 -5.21 24.43 2.11
C PHE A 68 -4.12 25.10 2.95
N SER A 69 -3.28 24.30 3.62
CA SER A 69 -2.15 24.81 4.41
C SER A 69 -1.19 25.60 3.52
N MET A 70 -0.75 25.02 2.39
CA MET A 70 0.20 25.67 1.49
C MET A 70 -0.37 26.95 0.87
N ALA A 71 -1.62 26.94 0.41
CA ALA A 71 -2.28 28.10 -0.18
C ALA A 71 -2.43 29.27 0.82
N SER A 72 -2.60 28.93 2.10
CA SER A 72 -2.67 29.88 3.21
C SER A 72 -1.30 30.34 3.72
N ASP A 73 -0.20 29.95 3.07
CA ASP A 73 1.19 30.20 3.50
C ASP A 73 1.57 29.58 4.86
N LEU A 74 0.99 28.43 5.18
CA LEU A 74 1.23 27.66 6.40
C LEU A 74 1.94 26.34 6.10
N GLY A 75 2.70 25.83 7.07
CA GLY A 75 3.36 24.53 6.94
C GLY A 75 4.68 24.56 6.17
N ALA A 76 5.38 25.70 6.22
CA ALA A 76 6.74 25.86 5.72
C ALA A 76 7.73 26.22 6.83
N THR A 77 9.02 26.00 6.58
CA THR A 77 10.12 26.43 7.46
C THR A 77 11.25 27.05 6.64
N PRO A 78 11.92 28.11 7.12
CA PRO A 78 13.08 28.68 6.45
C PRO A 78 14.31 27.80 6.59
N VAL A 79 15.02 27.54 5.48
CA VAL A 79 16.30 26.84 5.46
C VAL A 79 17.29 27.59 4.58
N THR A 80 18.48 27.86 5.08
CA THR A 80 19.54 28.50 4.29
C THR A 80 19.92 27.61 3.09
N ALA A 81 19.83 28.16 1.89
CA ALA A 81 20.15 27.42 0.67
C ALA A 81 21.67 27.20 0.54
N GLU A 82 22.08 25.97 0.21
CA GLU A 82 23.48 25.64 -0.12
C GLU A 82 23.96 26.49 -1.30
N PHE A 83 23.14 26.56 -2.35
CA PHE A 83 23.43 27.35 -3.55
C PHE A 83 22.69 28.68 -3.49
N SER A 84 23.42 29.75 -3.18
CA SER A 84 22.86 31.10 -3.07
C SER A 84 22.24 31.62 -4.37
N ARG A 85 22.88 31.36 -5.54
CA ARG A 85 22.43 31.84 -6.86
C ARG A 85 22.06 33.34 -6.88
N GLY A 86 22.86 34.17 -6.19
CA GLY A 86 22.64 35.62 -6.10
C GLY A 86 21.70 36.06 -4.98
N ASN A 87 21.23 35.15 -4.13
CA ASN A 87 20.48 35.45 -2.91
C ASN A 87 20.99 34.58 -1.75
N THR A 88 21.59 35.17 -0.73
CA THR A 88 22.17 34.43 0.42
C THR A 88 21.15 34.11 1.52
N GLY A 89 19.89 34.43 1.29
CA GLY A 89 18.80 34.28 2.25
C GLY A 89 18.25 32.87 2.38
N ALA A 90 17.37 32.70 3.38
CA ALA A 90 16.66 31.47 3.61
C ALA A 90 15.66 31.18 2.49
N ARG A 91 15.52 29.90 2.13
CA ARG A 91 14.48 29.38 1.25
C ARG A 91 13.34 28.81 2.08
N GLN A 92 12.12 29.10 1.66
CA GLN A 92 10.91 28.48 2.19
C GLN A 92 10.84 27.00 1.78
N ILE A 93 10.87 26.10 2.75
CA ILE A 93 10.75 24.64 2.55
C ILE A 93 9.40 24.17 3.09
N TRP A 94 8.59 23.59 2.21
CA TRP A 94 7.22 23.17 2.51
C TRP A 94 7.16 21.77 3.11
N PHE A 95 7.43 21.66 4.41
CA PHE A 95 7.43 20.37 5.10
C PHE A 95 6.05 19.69 5.08
N VAL A 96 4.95 20.46 5.03
CA VAL A 96 3.58 19.92 4.98
C VAL A 96 3.34 19.03 3.77
N ARG A 97 4.01 19.30 2.64
CA ARG A 97 3.92 18.47 1.44
C ARG A 97 4.54 17.09 1.64
N TYR A 98 5.62 17.00 2.43
CA TYR A 98 6.21 15.71 2.78
C TYR A 98 5.31 14.93 3.73
N ILE A 99 4.56 15.60 4.61
CA ILE A 99 3.53 14.94 5.43
C ILE A 99 2.43 14.36 4.54
N GLN A 100 1.95 15.12 3.55
CA GLN A 100 1.02 14.62 2.53
C GLN A 100 1.59 13.40 1.82
N TRP A 101 2.81 13.46 1.29
CA TRP A 101 3.42 12.34 0.55
C TRP A 101 3.68 11.12 1.43
N PHE A 102 3.99 11.32 2.71
CA PHE A 102 4.19 10.24 3.67
C PHE A 102 2.94 9.37 3.83
N ILE A 103 1.76 9.97 3.67
CA ILE A 103 0.46 9.28 3.73
C ILE A 103 0.02 8.83 2.34
N THR A 104 0.10 9.71 1.34
CA THR A 104 -0.51 9.49 0.03
C THR A 104 0.27 8.52 -0.85
N LEU A 105 1.61 8.60 -0.87
CA LEU A 105 2.43 7.74 -1.72
C LEU A 105 2.28 6.24 -1.40
N PRO A 106 2.41 5.77 -0.13
CA PRO A 106 2.19 4.36 0.16
C PRO A 106 0.77 3.92 -0.19
N LEU A 107 -0.23 4.79 -0.05
CA LEU A 107 -1.61 4.45 -0.38
C LEU A 107 -1.84 4.29 -1.89
N LEU A 108 -1.23 5.16 -2.72
CA LEU A 108 -1.25 5.02 -4.18
C LEU A 108 -0.55 3.72 -4.64
N LEU A 109 0.57 3.37 -4.02
CA LEU A 109 1.26 2.10 -4.28
C LEU A 109 0.43 0.91 -3.81
N LEU A 110 -0.22 1.00 -2.66
CA LEU A 110 -1.09 -0.03 -2.12
C LEU A 110 -2.25 -0.33 -3.07
N GLU A 111 -2.93 0.68 -3.61
CA GLU A 111 -4.01 0.48 -4.59
C GLU A 111 -3.54 -0.31 -5.81
N LEU A 112 -2.38 0.04 -6.38
CA LEU A 112 -1.82 -0.70 -7.51
C LEU A 112 -1.48 -2.14 -7.15
N LEU A 113 -0.81 -2.35 -6.01
CA LEU A 113 -0.31 -3.68 -5.64
C LEU A 113 -1.43 -4.61 -5.16
N LEU A 114 -2.49 -4.09 -4.56
CA LEU A 114 -3.70 -4.88 -4.24
C LEU A 114 -4.40 -5.41 -5.49
N ALA A 115 -4.19 -4.80 -6.66
CA ALA A 115 -4.69 -5.32 -7.93
C ALA A 115 -3.82 -6.46 -8.51
N THR A 116 -2.69 -6.77 -7.89
CA THR A 116 -1.74 -7.81 -8.32
C THR A 116 -1.73 -9.02 -7.38
N GLY A 117 -1.02 -10.08 -7.76
CA GLY A 117 -0.81 -11.25 -6.90
C GLY A 117 0.53 -11.25 -6.17
N VAL A 118 1.16 -10.09 -5.98
CA VAL A 118 2.42 -9.99 -5.23
C VAL A 118 2.20 -10.35 -3.75
N THR A 119 3.23 -10.83 -3.08
CA THR A 119 3.10 -11.25 -1.68
C THR A 119 2.84 -10.04 -0.77
N ILE A 120 2.12 -10.26 0.33
CA ILE A 120 1.89 -9.21 1.34
C ILE A 120 3.22 -8.65 1.86
N SER A 121 4.25 -9.49 2.01
CA SER A 121 5.61 -9.07 2.38
C SER A 121 6.19 -8.07 1.38
N ASP A 122 6.08 -8.33 0.07
CA ASP A 122 6.56 -7.41 -0.97
C ASP A 122 5.78 -6.09 -0.96
N ILE A 123 4.47 -6.13 -0.72
CA ILE A 123 3.65 -4.92 -0.54
C ILE A 123 4.20 -4.11 0.62
N PHE A 124 4.33 -4.71 1.81
CA PHE A 124 4.82 -4.02 3.00
C PHE A 124 6.21 -3.41 2.80
N THR A 125 7.15 -4.16 2.20
CA THR A 125 8.48 -3.63 1.91
C THR A 125 8.41 -2.46 0.92
N THR A 126 7.53 -2.52 -0.08
CA THR A 126 7.34 -1.43 -1.03
C THR A 126 6.76 -0.18 -0.36
N LEU A 127 5.79 -0.34 0.55
CA LEU A 127 5.25 0.76 1.34
C LEU A 127 6.34 1.39 2.22
N PHE A 128 7.15 0.56 2.90
CA PHE A 128 8.27 1.03 3.69
C PHE A 128 9.28 1.82 2.84
N MET A 129 9.64 1.33 1.65
CA MET A 129 10.55 2.05 0.74
C MET A 129 9.96 3.38 0.27
N SER A 130 8.63 3.49 0.15
CA SER A 130 7.97 4.77 -0.12
C SER A 130 8.12 5.77 1.03
N TRP A 131 8.10 5.31 2.28
CA TRP A 131 8.40 6.16 3.43
C TRP A 131 9.86 6.58 3.46
N VAL A 132 10.80 5.65 3.18
CA VAL A 132 12.22 5.99 3.06
C VAL A 132 12.42 7.08 2.02
N TYR A 133 11.80 6.95 0.85
CA TYR A 133 11.85 7.95 -0.22
C TYR A 133 11.40 9.35 0.26
N VAL A 134 10.22 9.45 0.89
CA VAL A 134 9.67 10.73 1.36
C VAL A 134 10.47 11.32 2.52
N VAL A 135 10.84 10.49 3.51
CA VAL A 135 11.58 10.93 4.70
C VAL A 135 12.97 11.41 4.31
N CYS A 136 13.68 10.69 3.43
CA CYS A 136 14.97 11.15 2.90
C CYS A 136 14.81 12.48 2.15
N GLY A 137 13.76 12.65 1.34
CA GLY A 137 13.48 13.93 0.67
C GLY A 137 13.29 15.09 1.66
N LEU A 138 12.51 14.88 2.73
CA LEU A 138 12.27 15.88 3.76
C LEU A 138 13.56 16.24 4.51
N VAL A 139 14.25 15.22 5.04
CA VAL A 139 15.49 15.45 5.80
C VAL A 139 16.52 16.14 4.92
N GLY A 140 16.68 15.71 3.65
CA GLY A 140 17.57 16.36 2.70
C GLY A 140 17.19 17.83 2.45
N ALA A 141 15.89 18.15 2.38
CA ALA A 141 15.43 19.53 2.17
C ALA A 141 15.75 20.44 3.37
N LEU A 142 15.82 19.88 4.57
CA LEU A 142 16.16 20.60 5.80
C LEU A 142 17.67 20.69 6.08
N VAL A 143 18.50 19.90 5.38
CA VAL A 143 19.96 19.94 5.52
C VAL A 143 20.54 21.10 4.72
N VAL A 144 21.26 21.99 5.40
CA VAL A 144 21.94 23.16 4.79
C VAL A 144 23.20 22.76 4.03
N SER A 145 23.92 21.75 4.51
CA SER A 145 25.21 21.34 3.95
C SER A 145 25.07 20.41 2.74
N ARG A 146 26.18 20.18 2.04
CA ARG A 146 26.31 19.20 0.93
C ARG A 146 25.87 17.77 1.28
N TYR A 147 25.72 17.43 2.57
CA TYR A 147 25.22 16.13 3.00
C TYR A 147 23.76 15.87 2.57
N LYS A 148 23.00 16.92 2.18
CA LYS A 148 21.66 16.76 1.61
C LYS A 148 21.61 15.79 0.43
N TRP A 149 22.68 15.74 -0.37
CA TRP A 149 22.78 14.87 -1.55
C TRP A 149 22.92 13.39 -1.17
N GLY A 150 23.40 13.07 0.03
CA GLY A 150 23.39 11.70 0.55
C GLY A 150 21.96 11.19 0.73
N TYR A 151 21.09 12.00 1.36
CA TYR A 151 19.67 11.70 1.48
C TYR A 151 18.98 11.60 0.12
N PHE A 152 19.33 12.47 -0.82
CA PHE A 152 18.81 12.39 -2.19
C PHE A 152 19.13 11.05 -2.86
N VAL A 153 20.38 10.57 -2.74
CA VAL A 153 20.79 9.27 -3.27
C VAL A 153 20.04 8.12 -2.59
N PHE A 154 19.92 8.12 -1.25
CA PHE A 154 19.14 7.10 -0.55
C PHE A 154 17.67 7.09 -0.99
N GLY A 155 17.06 8.25 -1.17
CA GLY A 155 15.72 8.38 -1.73
C GLY A 155 15.63 7.80 -3.15
N CYS A 156 16.57 8.15 -4.04
CA CYS A 156 16.59 7.60 -5.40
C CYS A 156 16.75 6.07 -5.41
N MET A 157 17.56 5.50 -4.52
CA MET A 157 17.67 4.03 -4.39
C MET A 157 16.37 3.39 -3.91
N ALA A 158 15.65 4.02 -2.98
CA ALA A 158 14.32 3.58 -2.57
C ALA A 158 13.30 3.66 -3.73
N LEU A 159 13.37 4.71 -4.55
CA LEU A 159 12.54 4.84 -5.75
C LEU A 159 12.83 3.74 -6.79
N LEU A 160 14.10 3.39 -6.99
CA LEU A 160 14.48 2.26 -7.87
C LEU A 160 13.91 0.93 -7.37
N TYR A 161 13.88 0.72 -6.05
CA TYR A 161 13.21 -0.46 -5.47
C TYR A 161 11.70 -0.45 -5.76
N ILE A 162 11.03 0.69 -5.59
CA ILE A 162 9.60 0.84 -5.91
C ILE A 162 9.35 0.49 -7.38
N TRP A 163 10.18 0.98 -8.31
CA TRP A 163 10.10 0.63 -9.73
C TRP A 163 10.35 -0.84 -10.00
N TYR A 164 11.32 -1.46 -9.33
CA TYR A 164 11.56 -2.89 -9.43
C TYR A 164 10.28 -3.69 -9.09
N VAL A 165 9.56 -3.30 -8.03
CA VAL A 165 8.31 -3.96 -7.68
C VAL A 165 7.20 -3.65 -8.67
N LEU A 166 6.99 -2.38 -9.04
CA LEU A 166 5.89 -1.96 -9.92
C LEU A 166 6.03 -2.44 -11.38
N LEU A 167 7.24 -2.39 -11.93
CA LEU A 167 7.50 -2.64 -13.36
C LEU A 167 8.17 -4.01 -13.59
N GLY A 168 8.84 -4.53 -12.56
CA GLY A 168 9.50 -5.84 -12.60
C GLY A 168 8.62 -6.94 -12.04
N HIS A 169 8.39 -6.91 -10.73
CA HIS A 169 7.77 -8.01 -10.00
C HIS A 169 6.25 -8.11 -10.25
N GLY A 170 5.51 -7.01 -10.08
CA GLY A 170 4.06 -6.95 -10.24
C GLY A 170 3.54 -7.50 -11.56
N PRO A 171 4.08 -7.10 -12.73
CA PRO A 171 3.67 -7.62 -14.04
C PRO A 171 3.85 -9.12 -14.27
N ARG A 172 4.73 -9.75 -13.48
CA ARG A 172 5.06 -11.18 -13.53
C ARG A 172 4.25 -12.00 -12.52
N SER A 173 3.55 -11.35 -11.59
CA SER A 173 2.66 -12.01 -10.64
C SER A 173 1.38 -12.52 -11.30
N THR A 174 0.71 -13.49 -10.66
CA THR A 174 -0.59 -13.99 -11.08
C THR A 174 -1.69 -13.01 -10.66
N PHE A 175 -2.36 -12.40 -11.64
CA PHE A 175 -3.45 -11.46 -11.39
C PHE A 175 -4.74 -12.22 -11.06
N ALA A 176 -5.39 -11.81 -9.96
CA ALA A 176 -6.55 -12.51 -9.41
C ALA A 176 -7.78 -12.50 -10.35
N ALA A 177 -7.87 -11.51 -11.27
CA ALA A 177 -8.99 -11.33 -12.20
C ALA A 177 -8.58 -11.41 -13.70
N GLY A 178 -7.46 -12.04 -14.03
CA GLY A 178 -7.07 -12.34 -15.43
C GLY A 178 -6.45 -11.19 -16.22
N GLY A 179 -6.52 -11.26 -17.56
CA GLY A 179 -5.74 -10.41 -18.48
C GLY A 179 -6.14 -8.94 -18.54
N VAL A 180 -7.43 -8.62 -18.32
CA VAL A 180 -7.92 -7.22 -18.33
C VAL A 180 -7.29 -6.41 -17.21
N VAL A 181 -7.25 -6.98 -16.00
CA VAL A 181 -6.66 -6.35 -14.80
C VAL A 181 -5.16 -6.14 -14.98
N ARG A 182 -4.47 -7.12 -15.58
CA ARG A 182 -3.04 -6.99 -15.92
C ARG A 182 -2.77 -5.81 -16.84
N SER A 183 -3.60 -5.61 -17.88
CA SER A 183 -3.42 -4.49 -18.81
C SER A 183 -3.69 -3.13 -18.17
N GLY A 184 -4.71 -3.03 -17.30
CA GLY A 184 -4.99 -1.84 -16.51
C GLY A 184 -3.84 -1.51 -15.55
N TYR A 185 -3.40 -2.51 -14.78
CA TYR A 185 -2.27 -2.41 -13.89
C TYR A 185 -1.00 -1.92 -14.61
N LEU A 186 -0.64 -2.51 -15.74
CA LEU A 186 0.56 -2.11 -16.49
C LEU A 186 0.52 -0.64 -16.92
N ARG A 187 -0.63 -0.16 -17.39
CA ARG A 187 -0.81 1.25 -17.76
C ARG A 187 -0.68 2.16 -16.54
N SER A 188 -1.36 1.82 -15.44
CA SER A 188 -1.34 2.61 -14.21
C SER A 188 0.03 2.60 -13.52
N ALA A 189 0.70 1.45 -13.48
CA ALA A 189 2.05 1.31 -12.92
C ALA A 189 3.10 2.06 -13.74
N GLY A 190 3.03 1.99 -15.08
CA GLY A 190 3.89 2.76 -15.97
C GLY A 190 3.66 4.27 -15.85
N TYR A 191 2.39 4.70 -15.82
CA TYR A 191 2.01 6.10 -15.63
C TYR A 191 2.52 6.65 -14.29
N LEU A 192 2.25 5.95 -13.18
CA LEU A 192 2.69 6.41 -11.86
C LEU A 192 4.21 6.41 -11.76
N SER A 193 4.89 5.38 -12.30
CA SER A 193 6.36 5.31 -12.28
C SER A 193 7.01 6.44 -13.07
N PHE A 194 6.42 6.83 -14.20
CA PHE A 194 6.84 8.02 -14.96
C PHE A 194 6.67 9.31 -14.13
N LEU A 195 5.52 9.51 -13.47
CA LEU A 195 5.33 10.66 -12.60
C LEU A 195 6.32 10.68 -11.44
N LEU A 196 6.54 9.53 -10.78
CA LEU A 196 7.50 9.40 -9.68
C LEU A 196 8.94 9.73 -10.09
N MET A 197 9.31 9.59 -11.36
CA MET A 197 10.60 10.06 -11.87
C MET A 197 10.73 11.58 -11.84
N LEU A 198 9.64 12.32 -12.01
CA LEU A 198 9.64 13.78 -12.11
C LEU A 198 9.78 14.45 -10.73
N TYR A 199 9.32 13.81 -9.66
CA TYR A 199 9.46 14.32 -8.29
C TYR A 199 10.92 14.54 -7.85
N PRO A 200 11.86 13.57 -7.96
CA PRO A 200 13.26 13.81 -7.60
C PRO A 200 13.95 14.81 -8.54
N ILE A 201 13.51 14.93 -9.80
CA ILE A 201 14.00 15.97 -10.71
C ILE A 201 13.58 17.34 -10.19
N CYS A 202 12.31 17.52 -9.82
CA CYS A 202 11.85 18.76 -9.21
C CYS A 202 12.66 19.04 -7.94
N TRP A 203 12.78 18.08 -7.03
CA TRP A 203 13.55 18.22 -5.78
C TRP A 203 14.99 18.68 -6.01
N GLY A 204 15.68 18.07 -6.99
CA GLY A 204 17.03 18.45 -7.35
C GLY A 204 17.13 19.89 -7.88
N LEU A 205 16.10 20.37 -8.57
CA LEU A 205 16.02 21.74 -9.08
C LEU A 205 15.57 22.75 -8.02
N SER A 206 14.75 22.36 -7.04
CA SER A 206 14.24 23.23 -5.97
C SER A 206 15.05 23.14 -4.68
N GLU A 207 14.72 22.22 -3.78
CA GLU A 207 15.28 22.15 -2.42
C GLU A 207 16.78 21.79 -2.42
N GLY A 208 17.20 20.96 -3.38
CA GLY A 208 18.60 20.59 -3.57
C GLY A 208 19.42 21.72 -4.18
N GLY A 209 19.16 22.04 -5.45
CA GLY A 209 19.98 22.93 -6.26
C GLY A 209 19.61 24.42 -6.23
N ASN A 210 18.48 24.78 -5.60
CA ASN A 210 17.92 26.14 -5.54
C ASN A 210 17.83 26.86 -6.90
N VAL A 211 17.64 26.10 -7.98
CA VAL A 211 17.51 26.59 -9.37
C VAL A 211 16.18 27.30 -9.56
N ILE A 212 15.08 26.64 -9.19
CA ILE A 212 13.73 27.17 -9.37
C ILE A 212 13.27 27.94 -8.12
N SER A 213 12.44 28.97 -8.34
CA SER A 213 11.84 29.74 -7.25
C SER A 213 10.85 28.88 -6.43
N PRO A 214 10.52 29.23 -5.19
CA PRO A 214 9.47 28.54 -4.43
C PRO A 214 8.13 28.53 -5.17
N THR A 215 7.79 29.61 -5.88
CA THR A 215 6.59 29.63 -6.74
C THR A 215 6.69 28.61 -7.88
N GLY A 216 7.82 28.55 -8.59
CA GLY A 216 8.02 27.58 -9.68
C GLY A 216 7.98 26.13 -9.19
N GLU A 217 8.52 25.89 -7.99
CA GLU A 217 8.41 24.61 -7.29
C GLU A 217 6.95 24.24 -6.99
N MET A 218 6.13 25.17 -6.47
CA MET A 218 4.71 24.92 -6.19
C MET A 218 3.92 24.62 -7.47
N ILE A 219 4.24 25.27 -8.58
CA ILE A 219 3.62 24.99 -9.88
C ILE A 219 3.98 23.58 -10.35
N PHE A 220 5.26 23.22 -10.29
CA PHE A 220 5.72 21.91 -10.74
C PHE A 220 5.08 20.79 -9.90
N TYR A 221 5.24 20.80 -8.57
CA TYR A 221 4.62 19.78 -7.73
C TYR A 221 3.09 19.82 -7.78
N GLY A 222 2.47 20.99 -7.92
CA GLY A 222 1.03 21.13 -8.10
C GLY A 222 0.50 20.36 -9.32
N ILE A 223 1.19 20.48 -10.45
CA ILE A 223 0.84 19.72 -11.67
C ILE A 223 1.05 18.21 -11.42
N LEU A 224 2.17 17.82 -10.82
CA LEU A 224 2.44 16.41 -10.53
C LEU A 224 1.39 15.79 -9.61
N ASP A 225 1.02 16.49 -8.53
CA ASP A 225 0.05 16.02 -7.56
C ASP A 225 -1.37 15.93 -8.16
N LEU A 226 -1.77 16.86 -9.05
CA LEU A 226 -3.02 16.74 -9.79
C LEU A 226 -3.03 15.50 -10.71
N LEU A 227 -1.90 15.21 -11.35
CA LEU A 227 -1.76 14.05 -12.23
C LEU A 227 -1.67 12.72 -11.45
N ALA A 228 -0.99 12.70 -10.31
CA ALA A 228 -0.74 11.51 -9.49
C ALA A 228 -1.85 11.23 -8.48
N GLY A 229 -2.60 12.26 -8.07
CA GLY A 229 -3.75 12.16 -7.16
C GLY A 229 -5.05 11.99 -7.94
N PRO A 230 -5.84 13.07 -8.15
CA PRO A 230 -7.18 12.97 -8.69
C PRO A 230 -7.22 12.29 -10.07
N VAL A 231 -6.40 12.71 -11.03
CA VAL A 231 -6.42 12.13 -12.38
C VAL A 231 -6.12 10.63 -12.34
N PHE A 232 -5.06 10.24 -11.63
CA PHE A 232 -4.70 8.84 -11.46
C PHE A 232 -5.82 8.03 -10.81
N LEU A 233 -6.35 8.49 -9.68
CA LEU A 233 -7.37 7.78 -8.90
C LEU A 233 -8.67 7.60 -9.70
N PHE A 234 -9.12 8.64 -10.42
CA PHE A 234 -10.29 8.53 -11.29
C PHE A 234 -10.08 7.51 -12.41
N LEU A 235 -8.93 7.56 -13.10
CA LEU A 235 -8.61 6.61 -14.16
C LEU A 235 -8.48 5.18 -13.63
N PHE A 236 -7.83 5.01 -12.48
CA PHE A 236 -7.62 3.72 -11.84
C PHE A 236 -8.96 3.10 -11.41
N LEU A 237 -9.80 3.81 -10.66
CA LEU A 237 -11.11 3.32 -10.23
C LEU A 237 -12.06 3.10 -11.40
N TRP A 238 -11.99 3.93 -12.45
CA TRP A 238 -12.76 3.69 -13.67
C TRP A 238 -12.35 2.39 -14.36
N SER A 239 -11.06 2.03 -14.34
CA SER A 239 -10.59 0.74 -14.88
C SER A 239 -11.08 -0.45 -14.05
N LEU A 240 -11.31 -0.25 -12.75
CA LEU A 240 -11.80 -1.27 -11.82
C LEU A 240 -13.31 -1.49 -11.84
N ARG A 241 -14.09 -0.57 -12.43
CA ARG A 241 -15.56 -0.60 -12.35
C ARG A 241 -16.22 -1.85 -12.93
N SER A 242 -15.58 -2.52 -13.89
CA SER A 242 -16.07 -3.72 -14.56
C SER A 242 -15.54 -5.02 -13.96
N ILE A 243 -14.69 -4.94 -12.93
CA ILE A 243 -14.07 -6.09 -12.29
C ILE A 243 -14.88 -6.42 -11.03
N ASP A 244 -15.17 -7.71 -10.84
CA ASP A 244 -15.76 -8.17 -9.59
C ASP A 244 -14.73 -8.03 -8.47
N TYR A 245 -15.07 -7.28 -7.42
CA TYR A 245 -14.17 -7.03 -6.30
C TYR A 245 -13.92 -8.31 -5.50
N GLY A 246 -14.83 -9.29 -5.55
CA GLY A 246 -14.63 -10.63 -5.01
C GLY A 246 -13.47 -11.36 -5.67
N ALA A 247 -13.13 -11.02 -6.91
CA ALA A 247 -12.00 -11.61 -7.62
C ALA A 247 -10.64 -11.22 -7.03
N PHE A 248 -10.54 -10.14 -6.24
CA PHE A 248 -9.29 -9.80 -5.54
C PHE A 248 -9.04 -10.66 -4.28
N GLY A 249 -10.02 -11.46 -3.84
CA GLY A 249 -9.87 -12.32 -2.65
C GLY A 249 -9.69 -11.54 -1.34
N LEU A 250 -9.94 -10.22 -1.34
CA LEU A 250 -9.80 -9.33 -0.18
C LEU A 250 -11.03 -9.44 0.74
N MET A 251 -11.40 -10.66 1.15
CA MET A 251 -12.51 -10.88 2.06
C MET A 251 -12.13 -10.44 3.48
N SER A 252 -12.94 -9.54 4.03
CA SER A 252 -12.90 -9.14 5.44
C SER A 252 -13.41 -10.30 6.30
N THR A 253 -12.53 -10.95 7.06
CA THR A 253 -12.89 -12.01 8.03
C THR A 253 -13.63 -11.48 9.26
N LYS A 254 -14.01 -10.19 9.28
CA LYS A 254 -14.79 -9.60 10.37
C LYS A 254 -16.28 -9.86 10.13
N TYR A 255 -17.01 -10.19 11.19
CA TYR A 255 -18.44 -10.59 11.21
C TYR A 255 -19.45 -9.61 10.55
N THR A 256 -19.00 -8.50 9.99
CA THR A 256 -19.84 -7.46 9.37
C THR A 256 -20.00 -7.64 7.86
N ASP A 257 -19.12 -8.41 7.20
CA ASP A 257 -19.18 -8.65 5.76
C ASP A 257 -19.66 -10.08 5.50
N GLY A 258 -20.97 -10.25 5.36
CA GLY A 258 -21.54 -11.52 4.89
C GLY A 258 -21.00 -11.87 3.49
N SER A 259 -20.67 -13.15 3.29
CA SER A 259 -20.13 -13.72 2.05
C SER A 259 -20.91 -13.28 0.80
N TYR A 260 -20.44 -12.24 0.10
CA TYR A 260 -20.88 -11.92 -1.25
C TYR A 260 -19.90 -12.59 -2.21
N GLY A 261 -20.29 -13.73 -2.78
CA GLY A 261 -19.55 -14.36 -3.88
C GLY A 261 -19.53 -15.89 -3.91
N SER A 262 -19.96 -16.60 -2.88
CA SER A 262 -20.02 -18.08 -2.93
C SER A 262 -21.35 -18.57 -3.51
N ASN A 263 -21.62 -18.24 -4.77
CA ASN A 263 -22.60 -18.94 -5.61
C ASN A 263 -21.97 -19.21 -6.98
N ALA A 264 -20.77 -19.81 -6.98
CA ALA A 264 -20.28 -20.57 -8.12
C ALA A 264 -20.69 -22.03 -7.89
N ALA A 265 -21.86 -22.40 -8.41
CA ALA A 265 -22.22 -23.79 -8.58
C ALA A 265 -21.27 -24.44 -9.60
N GLY A 266 -20.72 -25.61 -9.24
CA GLY A 266 -20.35 -26.65 -10.22
C GLY A 266 -18.87 -26.88 -10.45
N TYR A 267 -18.21 -27.64 -9.57
CA TYR A 267 -17.53 -28.88 -9.97
C TYR A 267 -17.75 -29.90 -8.86
N GLY A 268 -18.55 -30.93 -9.18
CA GLY A 268 -18.98 -31.95 -8.24
C GLY A 268 -17.87 -32.94 -7.93
N HIS A 269 -17.83 -33.38 -6.67
CA HIS A 269 -17.56 -34.78 -6.35
C HIS A 269 -18.78 -35.29 -5.59
N GLY A 270 -19.55 -36.15 -6.25
CA GLY A 270 -20.80 -36.68 -5.72
C GLY A 270 -20.57 -37.65 -4.57
N MET A 271 -21.39 -37.53 -3.53
CA MET A 271 -21.80 -38.66 -2.72
C MET A 271 -23.33 -38.60 -2.63
N GLY A 272 -23.96 -39.41 -3.47
CA GLY A 272 -25.42 -39.53 -3.53
C GLY A 272 -25.93 -40.26 -2.30
N ALA A 273 -26.92 -39.66 -1.64
CA ALA A 273 -27.79 -40.36 -0.70
C ALA A 273 -29.22 -39.92 -0.98
N ALA A 274 -29.97 -40.76 -1.71
CA ALA A 274 -31.43 -40.72 -1.71
C ALA A 274 -32.00 -42.08 -2.13
N GLY A 275 -32.86 -42.62 -1.27
CA GLY A 275 -33.81 -43.70 -1.53
C GLY A 275 -33.98 -44.60 -0.29
N THR A 276 -35.16 -44.92 0.26
CA THR A 276 -36.58 -44.58 0.01
C THR A 276 -37.40 -45.39 1.04
N GLY A 277 -38.58 -44.90 1.46
CA GLY A 277 -39.72 -45.73 1.95
C GLY A 277 -39.79 -46.04 3.47
N VAL A 278 -40.66 -45.39 4.26
CA VAL A 278 -42.08 -45.71 4.61
C VAL A 278 -42.24 -46.78 5.71
N GLY A 279 -42.95 -46.44 6.81
CA GLY A 279 -43.54 -47.41 7.74
C GLY A 279 -43.77 -46.93 9.19
N THR A 280 -45.03 -46.73 9.56
CA THR A 280 -45.60 -46.37 10.87
C THR A 280 -45.61 -47.51 11.91
N GLY A 281 -45.44 -47.18 13.21
CA GLY A 281 -46.09 -47.87 14.34
C GLY A 281 -45.23 -48.84 15.19
N PRO A 282 -45.57 -49.09 16.47
CA PRO A 282 -44.58 -49.16 17.56
C PRO A 282 -44.51 -50.50 18.33
N THR A 283 -43.66 -50.52 19.37
CA THR A 283 -43.66 -51.37 20.60
C THR A 283 -42.83 -52.67 20.71
N ILE A 284 -41.98 -52.65 21.76
CA ILE A 284 -41.78 -53.63 22.85
C ILE A 284 -41.02 -54.96 22.59
N ALA A 285 -39.81 -54.97 23.17
CA ALA A 285 -39.24 -55.94 24.13
C ALA A 285 -38.98 -57.43 23.79
N ASN A 286 -37.74 -57.80 24.15
CA ASN A 286 -37.33 -58.93 24.99
C ASN A 286 -36.92 -60.28 24.36
N ARG A 287 -35.86 -60.82 24.99
CA ARG A 287 -35.42 -62.23 25.14
C ARG A 287 -34.73 -62.98 23.99
N ASN A 288 -33.42 -63.15 24.21
CA ASN A 288 -32.72 -64.41 24.55
C ASN A 288 -33.02 -65.72 23.80
N GLY A 289 -31.90 -66.30 23.32
CA GLY A 289 -31.59 -67.73 23.30
C GLY A 289 -32.00 -68.45 22.01
N ALA A 290 -31.32 -69.48 21.52
CA ALA A 290 -30.06 -70.14 21.85
C ALA A 290 -29.80 -71.17 20.74
N ALA A 291 -28.55 -71.63 20.66
CA ALA A 291 -28.12 -72.99 20.28
C ALA A 291 -27.85 -73.37 18.80
N GLY A 292 -26.57 -73.75 18.59
CA GLY A 292 -26.12 -74.95 17.86
C GLY A 292 -25.48 -74.69 16.49
N THR A 293 -24.32 -75.24 16.09
CA THR A 293 -23.39 -76.23 16.68
C THR A 293 -22.13 -76.32 15.79
N GLN A 294 -20.95 -76.40 16.43
CA GLN A 294 -19.74 -77.20 16.12
C GLN A 294 -18.87 -76.99 14.87
N GLY A 295 -17.54 -76.94 15.10
CA GLY A 295 -16.48 -77.22 14.12
C GLY A 295 -15.10 -76.65 14.49
N ALA A 296 -14.22 -77.49 15.06
CA ALA A 296 -12.94 -77.18 15.71
C ALA A 296 -11.77 -76.66 14.83
N GLY A 297 -10.77 -76.02 15.47
CA GLY A 297 -9.38 -75.96 14.99
C GLY A 297 -8.58 -74.69 15.34
N ALA A 298 -7.80 -74.71 16.43
CA ALA A 298 -6.82 -73.69 16.84
C ALA A 298 -5.45 -73.87 16.12
N PRO A 299 -4.38 -73.10 16.43
CA PRO A 299 -4.24 -71.68 16.80
C PRO A 299 -3.18 -70.95 15.90
N LEU A 300 -3.03 -69.62 16.07
CA LEU A 300 -1.76 -68.92 16.34
C LEU A 300 -1.96 -67.40 16.24
N GLY A 301 -1.98 -66.73 17.41
CA GLY A 301 -1.62 -65.32 17.54
C GLY A 301 -0.10 -65.14 17.51
N GLY A 302 0.48 -63.95 17.49
CA GLY A 302 -0.09 -62.62 17.61
C GLY A 302 1.04 -61.58 17.49
N ALA A 303 0.61 -60.34 17.26
CA ALA A 303 1.20 -59.04 17.57
C ALA A 303 2.72 -58.93 17.83
N GLY A 304 3.40 -58.18 16.95
CA GLY A 304 4.69 -57.55 17.23
C GLY A 304 4.52 -56.20 17.93
N THR A 305 5.14 -56.07 19.11
CA THR A 305 5.27 -54.87 19.93
C THR A 305 6.55 -54.09 19.64
N ALA A 306 6.53 -52.83 20.07
CA ALA A 306 7.58 -51.80 20.06
C ALA A 306 8.97 -52.23 20.57
N GLY A 307 10.00 -51.48 20.17
CA GLY A 307 11.35 -51.54 20.73
C GLY A 307 11.83 -50.16 21.20
N PRO A 308 12.53 -50.05 22.36
CA PRO A 308 13.28 -48.86 22.76
C PRO A 308 14.79 -49.11 22.94
N GLY A 309 15.58 -48.05 22.67
CA GLY A 309 16.79 -47.62 23.39
C GLY A 309 18.10 -48.43 23.31
N THR A 310 19.23 -47.74 23.15
CA THR A 310 20.38 -47.75 24.10
C THR A 310 21.51 -46.80 23.67
N THR A 311 22.21 -46.29 24.69
CA THR A 311 23.34 -45.34 24.70
C THR A 311 24.70 -46.06 24.84
N THR A 312 25.80 -45.39 24.46
CA THR A 312 27.22 -45.47 24.93
C THR A 312 28.09 -44.72 23.90
N ALA A 313 29.28 -44.12 24.11
CA ALA A 313 30.07 -43.57 25.22
C ALA A 313 31.35 -42.92 24.60
N GLY A 314 32.01 -41.99 25.31
CA GLY A 314 33.42 -41.56 25.11
C GLY A 314 33.60 -40.21 24.38
N ALA A 315 34.23 -39.12 24.86
CA ALA A 315 35.35 -38.79 25.76
C ALA A 315 36.48 -38.05 24.98
N GLY A 316 36.99 -36.92 25.51
CA GLY A 316 38.22 -36.23 25.04
C GLY A 316 38.02 -34.75 24.65
N VAL A 317 38.13 -33.73 25.51
CA VAL A 317 39.32 -33.11 26.17
C VAL A 317 39.90 -31.89 25.40
N ASN A 318 39.89 -30.73 26.09
CA ASN A 318 40.73 -29.51 26.03
C ASN A 318 40.81 -28.69 24.72
N GLY A 319 40.85 -27.35 24.71
CA GLY A 319 40.93 -26.29 25.73
C GLY A 319 40.72 -24.93 25.02
N ALA A 320 40.07 -23.95 25.66
CA ALA A 320 40.69 -22.73 26.19
C ALA A 320 41.37 -21.82 25.11
N ARG A 321 41.17 -20.51 25.02
CA ARG A 321 40.51 -19.49 25.85
C ARG A 321 40.65 -18.13 25.15
N ALA A 322 39.57 -17.33 25.20
CA ALA A 322 39.43 -15.87 25.32
C ALA A 322 40.44 -14.90 24.66
N THR A 323 39.95 -13.77 24.12
CA THR A 323 39.72 -12.52 24.89
C THR A 323 38.95 -11.48 24.08
N ASN A 324 38.22 -10.65 24.82
CA ASN A 324 37.26 -9.62 24.42
C ASN A 324 37.97 -8.24 24.25
N PRO A 325 37.28 -7.09 24.19
CA PRO A 325 37.29 -6.13 23.08
C PRO A 325 38.15 -4.87 23.29
N VAL A 326 38.20 -4.02 22.26
CA VAL A 326 38.34 -2.55 22.34
C VAL A 326 37.22 -1.93 21.51
#